data_AF-A0A8H6X858-F1
#
_entry.id   AF-A0A8H6X858-F1
#
_cell.length_a   1.000
_cell.length_b   1.000
_cell.length_c   1.000
_cell.angle_alpha   90.00
_cell.angle_beta   90.00
_cell.angle_gamma   90.00
#
_symmetry.space_group_name_H-M   'P 1'
#
loop_
_entity.id
_entity.type
_entity.pdbx_description
1 polymer ?
#
loop_
_entity_poly.entity_id
_entity_poly.type
_entity_poly.pdbx_seq_one_letter_code
_entity_poly.pdbx_strand_id
1 'polypeptide(L)'
;MSRAIISRSNTLLLTPASGTRGLQPRRDANGKPVLCGVFSSFIAGSTMTDKNCAGGADGGPGVSCSVKWNGVYGHQYDLEVKSNGSSVWISTAVDTVTGERIHIRSYTVPASAGGIQSSQVGFVEW
;
A
#
# COMPACT_ATOMS: atom_id res chain seq x y z
N MET A 1 -2.58 -12.87 2.90
CA MET A 1 -2.30 -11.73 3.79
C MET A 1 -0.80 -11.63 3.98
N SER A 2 -0.24 -10.42 3.92
CA SER A 2 1.16 -10.17 4.24
C SER A 2 1.27 -9.45 5.57
N ARG A 3 2.27 -9.83 6.38
CA ARG A 3 2.53 -9.25 7.70
C ARG A 3 3.80 -8.42 7.67
N ALA A 4 3.77 -7.26 8.32
CA ALA A 4 4.92 -6.35 8.39
C ALA A 4 5.16 -5.93 9.84
N ILE A 5 6.40 -6.03 10.33
CA ILE A 5 6.84 -5.33 11.55
C ILE A 5 7.70 -4.17 11.07
N ILE A 6 7.25 -2.93 11.31
CA ILE A 6 7.96 -1.74 10.85
C ILE A 6 8.88 -1.22 11.95
N SER A 7 10.18 -1.22 11.67
CA SER A 7 11.20 -0.50 12.45
C SER A 7 11.51 0.84 11.77
N ARG A 8 12.22 1.74 12.48
CA ARG A 8 12.62 3.08 11.99
C ARG A 8 13.42 3.08 10.67
N SER A 9 13.90 1.92 10.21
CA SER A 9 14.86 1.81 9.10
C SER A 9 14.40 0.92 7.95
N ASN A 10 13.20 0.31 8.02
CA ASN A 10 12.81 -0.73 7.07
C ASN A 10 11.54 -0.33 6.31
N THR A 11 11.66 -0.11 5.00
CA THR A 11 10.53 -0.06 4.07
C THR A 11 10.15 -1.47 3.67
N LEU A 12 8.90 -1.90 3.88
CA LEU A 12 8.41 -3.15 3.31
C LEU A 12 7.61 -2.83 2.05
N LEU A 13 7.98 -3.41 0.92
CA LEU A 13 7.20 -3.37 -0.32
C LEU A 13 6.81 -4.80 -0.74
N LEU A 14 5.56 -4.96 -1.13
CA LEU A 14 4.94 -6.17 -1.65
C LEU A 14 4.57 -5.94 -3.11
N THR A 15 5.11 -6.75 -4.00
CA THR A 15 4.84 -6.71 -5.44
C THR A 15 4.12 -7.99 -5.86
N PRO A 16 2.81 -7.94 -6.18
CA PRO A 16 2.35 -8.71 -7.32
C PRO A 16 2.90 -8.05 -8.59
N ALA A 17 3.13 -8.81 -9.66
CA ALA A 17 3.81 -8.39 -10.90
C ALA A 17 3.26 -7.12 -11.61
N SER A 18 2.20 -6.50 -11.09
CA SER A 18 1.47 -5.39 -11.68
C SER A 18 1.26 -4.19 -10.73
N GLY A 19 1.94 -4.17 -9.57
CA GLY A 19 1.87 -3.05 -8.62
C GLY A 19 2.74 -3.24 -7.39
N THR A 20 2.84 -2.21 -6.55
CA THR A 20 3.53 -2.28 -5.25
C THR A 20 2.57 -1.91 -4.12
N ARG A 21 2.76 -2.44 -2.93
CA ARG A 21 2.24 -1.81 -1.71
C ARG A 21 3.13 -2.04 -0.53
N GLY A 22 3.11 -1.10 0.39
CA GLY A 22 4.07 -1.14 1.47
C GLY A 22 3.82 -0.15 2.57
N LEU A 23 4.67 -0.26 3.58
CA LEU A 23 4.78 0.67 4.69
C LEU A 23 6.21 1.18 4.72
N GLN A 24 6.32 2.51 4.74
CA GLN A 24 7.57 3.24 4.77
C GLN A 24 7.62 4.07 6.07
N PRO A 25 8.61 3.87 6.95
CA PRO A 25 8.85 4.83 8.02
C PRO A 25 9.19 6.20 7.42
N ARG A 26 8.64 7.27 7.99
CA ARG A 26 8.98 8.65 7.64
C ARG A 26 9.55 9.34 8.87
N ARG A 27 10.17 10.51 8.64
CA ARG A 27 10.63 11.35 9.74
C ARG A 27 9.48 11.60 10.71
N ASP A 28 9.74 11.38 12.00
CA ASP A 28 8.79 11.64 13.08
C ASP A 28 8.25 13.08 12.97
N ALA A 29 6.97 13.24 13.26
CA ALA A 29 6.29 14.54 13.27
C ALA A 29 5.67 14.77 14.65
N ASN A 30 5.91 15.94 15.24
CA ASN A 30 5.40 16.29 16.58
C ASN A 30 5.73 15.23 17.65
N GLY A 31 6.93 14.65 17.58
CA GLY A 31 7.39 13.60 18.51
C GLY A 31 6.74 12.23 18.32
N LYS A 32 5.97 12.02 17.25
CA LYS A 32 5.28 10.75 16.95
C LYS A 32 5.86 10.06 15.72
N PRO A 33 5.97 8.72 15.72
CA PRO A 33 6.28 7.95 14.52
C PRO A 33 5.30 8.24 13.39
N VAL A 34 5.81 8.47 12.19
CA VAL A 34 4.96 8.63 11.00
C VAL A 34 5.20 7.45 10.08
N LEU A 35 4.12 6.71 9.81
CA LEU A 35 4.13 5.66 8.80
C LEU A 35 3.50 6.21 7.52
N CYS A 36 4.10 5.84 6.39
CA CYS A 36 3.56 6.11 5.06
C CYS A 36 3.19 4.80 4.39
N GLY A 37 1.89 4.58 4.19
CA GLY A 37 1.40 3.49 3.35
C GLY A 37 1.51 3.90 1.90
N VAL A 38 2.07 3.03 1.08
CA VAL A 38 2.14 3.20 -0.38
C VAL A 38 1.35 2.10 -1.06
N PHE A 39 0.68 2.44 -2.14
CA PHE A 39 -0.04 1.48 -2.97
C PHE A 39 -0.06 1.98 -4.41
N SER A 40 0.64 1.27 -5.30
CA SER A 40 0.74 1.64 -6.71
C SER A 40 0.27 0.50 -7.61
N SER A 41 -0.23 0.88 -8.77
CA SER A 41 -0.50 0.02 -9.92
C SER A 41 0.42 0.43 -11.05
N PHE A 42 1.07 -0.53 -11.69
CA PHE A 42 1.84 -0.31 -12.93
C PHE A 42 1.01 -0.64 -14.18
N ILE A 43 -0.28 -0.92 -14.00
CA ILE A 43 -1.17 -1.30 -15.09
C ILE A 43 -1.65 -0.04 -15.81
N ALA A 44 -1.29 0.08 -17.08
CA ALA A 44 -1.79 1.14 -17.95
C ALA A 44 -3.33 1.13 -18.02
N GLY A 45 -3.95 2.31 -17.98
CA GLY A 45 -5.41 2.44 -17.91
C GLY A 45 -6.01 2.28 -16.50
N SER A 46 -5.17 2.10 -15.47
CA SER A 46 -5.64 2.23 -14.08
C SER A 46 -6.16 3.64 -13.82
N THR A 47 -7.27 3.74 -13.11
CA THR A 47 -7.91 5.00 -12.73
C THR A 47 -8.06 5.08 -11.21
N MET A 48 -8.23 6.29 -10.70
CA MET A 48 -8.31 6.56 -9.27
C MET A 48 -9.34 7.63 -8.98
N THR A 49 -10.04 7.47 -7.86
CA THR A 49 -10.97 8.46 -7.32
C THR A 49 -10.47 9.06 -6.01
N ASP A 50 -9.38 8.52 -5.46
CA ASP A 50 -8.86 8.84 -4.15
C ASP A 50 -7.93 10.06 -4.17
N LYS A 51 -8.16 11.03 -3.28
CA LYS A 51 -7.49 12.34 -3.29
C LYS A 51 -5.96 12.32 -3.09
N ASN A 52 -5.41 11.21 -2.62
CA ASN A 52 -3.96 11.06 -2.41
C ASN A 52 -3.33 10.07 -3.39
N CYS A 53 -4.01 9.83 -4.50
CA CYS A 53 -3.47 9.10 -5.64
C CYS A 53 -3.12 10.08 -6.75
N ALA A 54 -2.01 9.82 -7.44
CA ALA A 54 -1.55 10.55 -8.60
C ALA A 54 -1.39 9.60 -9.79
N GLY A 55 -1.52 10.16 -10.99
CA GLY A 55 -1.33 9.41 -12.23
C GLY A 55 0.15 9.08 -12.41
N GLY A 56 0.40 7.88 -12.93
CA GLY A 56 1.74 7.33 -13.11
C GLY A 56 2.27 6.59 -11.88
N ALA A 57 3.19 5.67 -12.13
CA ALA A 57 3.90 4.92 -11.11
C ALA A 57 5.35 4.69 -11.55
N ASP A 58 6.29 5.11 -10.71
CA ASP A 58 7.74 5.07 -10.96
C ASP A 58 8.16 5.67 -12.31
N GLY A 59 7.51 6.77 -12.71
CA GLY A 59 7.75 7.45 -13.99
C GLY A 59 7.08 6.81 -15.21
N GLY A 60 6.43 5.65 -15.02
CA GLY A 60 5.67 4.94 -16.05
C GLY A 60 4.13 5.11 -15.92
N PRO A 61 3.36 4.43 -16.79
CA PRO A 61 1.90 4.44 -16.72
C PRO A 61 1.39 3.73 -15.45
N GLY A 62 0.24 4.15 -14.95
CA GLY A 62 -0.39 3.54 -13.78
C GLY A 62 -0.93 4.57 -12.80
N VAL A 63 -0.98 4.19 -11.52
CA VAL A 63 -1.46 5.02 -10.42
C VAL A 63 -0.55 4.81 -9.22
N SER A 64 -0.16 5.88 -8.55
CA SER A 64 0.55 5.82 -7.27
C SER A 64 -0.24 6.50 -6.18
N CYS A 65 -0.47 5.78 -5.08
CA CYS A 65 -1.20 6.29 -3.93
C CYS A 65 -0.33 6.27 -2.68
N SER A 66 -0.48 7.28 -1.84
CA SER A 66 0.15 7.26 -0.51
C SER A 66 -0.71 7.91 0.57
N VAL A 67 -0.55 7.44 1.81
CA VAL A 67 -1.12 8.09 2.99
C VAL A 67 -0.12 8.08 4.13
N LYS A 68 -0.06 9.18 4.88
CA LYS A 68 0.71 9.26 6.12
C LYS A 68 -0.25 9.25 7.31
N TRP A 69 0.12 8.53 8.36
CA TRP A 69 -0.56 8.58 9.66
C TRP A 69 0.46 8.45 10.79
N ASN A 70 0.02 8.81 11.99
CA ASN A 70 0.81 8.57 13.20
C ASN A 70 0.67 7.09 13.58
N GLY A 71 1.70 6.30 13.30
CA GLY A 71 1.75 4.88 13.65
C GLY A 71 2.54 4.61 14.93
N VAL A 72 2.76 3.34 15.24
CA VAL A 72 3.62 2.93 16.35
C VAL A 72 4.70 1.99 15.82
N TYR A 73 5.97 2.34 16.01
CA TYR A 73 7.07 1.46 15.64
C TYR A 73 7.06 0.19 16.50
N GLY A 74 7.40 -0.95 15.91
CA GLY A 74 7.38 -2.26 16.58
C GLY A 74 6.01 -2.92 16.64
N HIS A 75 4.91 -2.20 16.34
CA HIS A 75 3.64 -2.85 16.07
C HIS A 75 3.72 -3.64 14.76
N GLN A 76 3.00 -4.76 14.73
CA GLN A 76 2.77 -5.50 13.50
C GLN A 76 1.55 -4.91 12.78
N TYR A 77 1.70 -4.71 11.47
CA TYR A 77 0.64 -4.27 10.59
C TYR A 77 0.39 -5.31 9.50
N ASP A 78 -0.86 -5.75 9.35
CA ASP A 78 -1.30 -6.59 8.25
C ASP A 78 -1.71 -5.71 7.07
N LEU A 79 -1.13 -5.97 5.89
CA LEU A 79 -1.50 -5.27 4.66
C LEU A 79 -2.53 -6.10 3.90
N GLU A 80 -3.79 -5.65 4.00
CA GLU A 80 -4.91 -6.24 3.30
C GLU A 80 -5.12 -5.57 1.94
N VAL A 81 -5.33 -6.37 0.90
CA VAL A 81 -6.02 -5.89 -0.29
C VAL A 81 -7.20 -6.74 -0.63
N LYS A 82 -8.30 -6.06 -0.94
CA LYS A 82 -9.55 -6.66 -1.38
C LYS A 82 -9.92 -6.09 -2.74
N SER A 83 -10.53 -6.92 -3.57
CA SER A 83 -11.27 -6.45 -4.72
C SER A 83 -12.77 -6.53 -4.46
N ASN A 84 -13.53 -5.55 -4.95
CA ASN A 84 -15.00 -5.57 -4.92
C ASN A 84 -15.62 -6.39 -6.07
N GLY A 85 -14.86 -7.33 -6.66
CA GLY A 85 -15.32 -8.18 -7.77
C GLY A 85 -15.35 -7.51 -9.15
N SER A 86 -15.03 -6.22 -9.25
CA SER A 86 -15.18 -5.43 -10.50
C SER A 86 -13.94 -4.63 -10.91
N SER A 87 -12.76 -5.05 -10.43
CA SER A 87 -11.45 -4.43 -10.72
C SER A 87 -11.06 -3.25 -9.84
N VAL A 88 -11.88 -2.89 -8.84
CA VAL A 88 -11.44 -1.94 -7.79
C VAL A 88 -10.61 -2.70 -6.78
N TRP A 89 -9.40 -2.24 -6.51
CA TRP A 89 -8.49 -2.80 -5.53
C TRP A 89 -8.36 -1.80 -4.38
N ILE A 90 -8.58 -2.27 -3.15
CA ILE A 90 -8.61 -1.45 -1.94
C ILE A 90 -7.52 -1.93 -1.00
N SER A 91 -6.61 -1.05 -0.61
CA SER A 91 -5.53 -1.32 0.33
C SER A 91 -5.81 -0.77 1.72
N THR A 92 -5.59 -1.59 2.74
CA THR A 92 -5.78 -1.24 4.16
C THR A 92 -4.61 -1.78 4.97
N ALA A 93 -4.03 -0.94 5.82
CA ALA A 93 -3.15 -1.40 6.91
C ALA A 93 -3.99 -1.66 8.15
N VAL A 94 -3.77 -2.80 8.80
CA VAL A 94 -4.45 -3.19 10.03
C VAL A 94 -3.41 -3.34 11.13
N ASP A 95 -3.46 -2.48 12.14
CA ASP A 95 -2.65 -2.65 13.34
C ASP A 95 -3.13 -3.90 14.08
N THR A 96 -2.29 -4.94 14.19
CA THR A 96 -2.72 -6.20 14.81
C THR A 96 -2.75 -6.12 16.33
N VAL A 97 -2.18 -5.07 16.94
CA VAL A 97 -2.18 -4.85 18.38
C VAL A 97 -3.48 -4.14 18.79
N THR A 98 -3.89 -3.11 18.05
CA THR A 98 -5.07 -2.30 18.39
C THR A 98 -6.33 -2.67 17.62
N GLY A 99 -6.19 -3.36 16.48
CA GLY A 99 -7.26 -3.60 15.52
C GLY A 99 -7.60 -2.39 14.64
N GLU A 100 -6.87 -1.28 14.77
CA GLU A 100 -7.10 -0.07 13.97
C GLU A 100 -6.91 -0.36 12.47
N ARG A 101 -7.85 0.11 11.66
CA ARG A 101 -7.86 -0.08 10.21
C ARG A 101 -7.60 1.24 9.51
N ILE A 102 -6.42 1.38 8.94
CA ILE A 102 -6.00 2.56 8.18
C ILE A 102 -6.25 2.29 6.70
N HIS A 103 -7.26 2.96 6.15
CA HIS A 103 -7.51 2.92 4.71
C HIS A 103 -6.35 3.60 3.97
N ILE A 104 -5.53 2.80 3.27
CA ILE A 104 -4.39 3.30 2.53
C ILE A 104 -4.90 4.06 1.32
N ARG A 105 -5.53 3.40 0.34
CA ARG A 105 -6.28 3.98 -0.80
C ARG A 105 -6.92 2.87 -1.66
N SER A 106 -7.69 3.29 -2.66
CA SER A 106 -8.25 2.45 -3.72
C SER A 106 -7.90 2.94 -5.13
N TYR A 107 -7.78 2.01 -6.08
CA TYR A 107 -7.71 2.31 -7.51
C TYR A 107 -8.47 1.24 -8.30
N THR A 108 -8.87 1.58 -9.53
CA THR A 108 -9.54 0.67 -10.46
C THR A 108 -8.56 0.27 -11.55
N VAL A 109 -8.36 -1.03 -11.76
CA VAL A 109 -7.58 -1.56 -12.89
C VAL A 109 -8.51 -1.90 -14.06
N PRO A 110 -8.03 -1.93 -15.32
CA PRO A 110 -8.82 -2.43 -16.44
C PRO A 110 -9.26 -3.88 -16.22
N ALA A 111 -10.44 -4.26 -16.74
CA ALA A 111 -10.94 -5.63 -16.63
C ALA A 111 -9.99 -6.68 -17.27
N SER A 112 -9.16 -6.26 -18.24
CA SER A 112 -8.13 -7.10 -18.88
C SER A 112 -6.90 -7.35 -18.01
N ALA A 113 -6.74 -6.65 -16.87
CA ALA A 113 -5.55 -6.73 -16.02
C ALA A 113 -5.42 -8.06 -15.26
N GLY A 114 -6.48 -8.86 -15.20
CA GLY A 114 -6.54 -10.06 -14.38
C GLY A 114 -6.79 -9.76 -12.90
N GLY A 115 -6.91 -10.83 -12.10
CA GLY A 115 -7.18 -10.75 -10.67
C GLY A 115 -5.91 -10.62 -9.81
N ILE A 116 -6.11 -10.48 -8.50
CA ILE A 116 -5.02 -10.54 -7.52
C ILE A 116 -4.46 -11.96 -7.51
N GLN A 117 -3.16 -12.10 -7.76
CA GLN A 117 -2.49 -13.39 -7.71
C GLN A 117 -2.32 -13.90 -6.27
N SER A 118 -2.29 -15.22 -6.11
CA SER A 118 -2.12 -15.87 -4.79
C SER A 118 -0.69 -15.80 -4.25
N SER A 119 0.30 -15.54 -5.12
CA SER A 119 1.70 -15.32 -4.78
C SER A 119 2.09 -13.85 -4.88
N GLN A 120 3.02 -13.44 -4.03
CA GLN A 120 3.53 -12.06 -3.95
C GLN A 120 4.97 -12.10 -3.45
N VAL A 121 5.82 -11.20 -3.97
CA VAL A 121 7.19 -11.01 -3.50
C VAL A 121 7.22 -9.84 -2.52
N GLY A 122 7.94 -10.00 -1.41
CA GLY A 122 8.17 -8.93 -0.44
C GLY A 122 9.66 -8.63 -0.32
N PHE A 123 10.03 -7.36 -0.25
CA PHE A 123 11.41 -6.94 -0.01
C PHE A 123 11.49 -5.81 1.01
N VAL A 124 12.62 -5.76 1.71
CA VAL A 124 12.98 -4.67 2.60
C VAL A 124 13.97 -3.77 1.87
N GLU A 125 13.64 -2.49 1.79
CA GLU A 125 14.51 -1.44 1.22
C GLU A 125 14.93 -0.45 2.31
N TRP A 126 16.15 0.08 2.20
CA TRP A 126 16.82 0.96 3.17
C TRP A 126 16.93 2.39 2.64
#